data_AF-A0A7Z9IA14-F1
#
_entry.id   AF-A0A7Z9IA14-F1
#
_cell.length_a   1.000
_cell.length_b   1.000
_cell.length_c   1.000
_cell.angle_alpha   90.00
_cell.angle_beta   90.00
_cell.angle_gamma   90.00
#
_symmetry.space_group_name_H-M   'P 1'
#
loop_
_entity.id
_entity.type
_entity.pdbx_description
1 polymer ?
#
loop_
_entity_poly.entity_id
_entity_poly.type
_entity_poly.pdbx_seq_one_letter_code
_entity_poly.pdbx_strand_id
1 'polypeptide(L)'
;MKPEVIAVLVINDSQTSLNRRQLLTIGGLGMGGLSLSSLLGVKAHAADLSNAVRNKSVIFLFQQGGPSQLETWDPKPDAPDSIRTVCDVIPTSIPGVHCGEYFPKLARLAGQFTIVRNYQTLNGGHNIQPILGPHSLQASIPVHYSRVVGTTHTQTGTPTSAILFPQAVSEEVPRGSARGNLSETGPYGSGYAPFMPGKDGQLQKDMQLSLPRSRFFGDRQALLRKLDKLRRDTDANGQVGALDDLQQQAYDILLGGGVARALDLSQEDPAVLSKYDTSEYATQGSWNSVSRGKAGYYDANASCIGKLLCMARRLCQAGCGFVTVHASYAGVWDMHADGNNLNMTDGMNAIGWSFDHAVAAFIEDIEARGMQDDILLVCCGEMGRTPRLNKRGGRDHWSKLAPLLLYGGGHRSGQVIGQSDPTGSEPTGTPHHQSHLISTIMHTLFDIGQLRLVSGIPPQVLQLGAKPQISGLL
;
A
#
# COMPACT_ATOMS: atom_id res chain seq x y z
N MET A 1 78.01 -1.32 -2.59
CA MET A 1 77.56 0.02 -2.18
C MET A 1 76.03 0.00 -2.27
N LYS A 2 75.36 0.25 -1.12
CA LYS A 2 73.91 0.09 -0.76
C LYS A 2 73.33 -1.34 -0.83
N PRO A 3 72.60 -1.79 0.22
CA PRO A 3 71.15 -1.56 0.32
C PRO A 3 70.59 -1.27 1.75
N GLU A 4 69.28 -1.02 1.78
CA GLU A 4 68.37 -0.68 2.88
C GLU A 4 68.20 -1.76 3.98
N VAL A 5 67.86 -1.33 5.21
CA VAL A 5 67.27 -2.21 6.25
C VAL A 5 66.13 -1.51 6.99
N ILE A 6 65.06 -2.29 7.15
CA ILE A 6 63.74 -2.06 7.73
C ILE A 6 63.83 -1.86 9.26
N ALA A 7 63.07 -0.91 9.82
CA ALA A 7 62.83 -0.80 11.25
C ALA A 7 61.42 -1.31 11.60
N VAL A 8 61.39 -2.42 12.35
CA VAL A 8 60.21 -3.07 12.94
C VAL A 8 59.80 -2.28 14.20
N LEU A 9 58.55 -1.84 14.28
CA LEU A 9 57.98 -1.29 15.52
C LEU A 9 57.43 -2.46 16.36
N VAL A 10 58.11 -2.75 17.47
CA VAL A 10 57.68 -3.71 18.48
C VAL A 10 56.64 -3.04 19.39
N ILE A 11 55.48 -3.67 19.57
CA ILE A 11 54.48 -3.27 20.56
C ILE A 11 54.65 -4.18 21.78
N ASN A 12 54.90 -3.59 22.95
CA ASN A 12 54.48 -4.16 24.22
C ASN A 12 54.37 -3.03 25.25
N ASP A 13 53.16 -2.80 25.79
CA ASP A 13 53.03 -2.73 27.24
C ASP A 13 51.59 -3.03 27.67
N SER A 14 51.49 -3.90 28.66
CA SER A 14 50.31 -4.58 29.14
C SER A 14 50.03 -4.14 30.58
N GLN A 15 49.75 -2.86 30.85
CA GLN A 15 49.25 -2.40 32.16
C GLN A 15 48.47 -1.07 32.11
N THR A 16 47.26 -1.07 31.55
CA THR A 16 46.26 -0.05 31.92
C THR A 16 44.87 -0.68 32.09
N SER A 17 44.37 -0.71 33.33
CA SER A 17 42.96 -0.99 33.59
C SER A 17 42.13 0.17 33.01
N LEU A 18 41.28 -0.12 32.02
CA LEU A 18 40.44 0.87 31.37
C LEU A 18 39.52 1.54 32.40
N ASN A 19 39.68 2.84 32.57
CA ASN A 19 38.84 3.69 33.41
C ASN A 19 37.45 3.86 32.74
N ARG A 20 36.36 3.96 33.53
CA ARG A 20 34.98 4.24 33.08
C ARG A 20 34.88 5.32 31.99
N ARG A 21 35.74 6.34 32.01
CA ARG A 21 35.81 7.42 31.02
C ARG A 21 36.37 6.94 29.68
N GLN A 22 37.37 6.05 29.66
CA GLN A 22 37.87 5.43 28.43
C GLN A 22 36.88 4.43 27.86
N LEU A 23 36.10 3.73 28.70
CA LEU A 23 35.01 2.86 28.25
C LEU A 23 33.89 3.66 27.56
N LEU A 24 33.55 4.84 28.10
CA LEU A 24 32.59 5.77 27.50
C LEU A 24 33.14 6.45 26.23
N THR A 25 34.44 6.72 26.18
CA THR A 25 35.09 7.27 24.98
C THR A 25 35.19 6.22 23.86
N ILE A 26 35.43 4.95 24.18
CA ILE A 26 35.36 3.84 23.22
C ILE A 26 33.92 3.61 22.75
N GLY A 27 32.93 3.80 23.63
CA GLY A 27 31.50 3.86 23.25
C GLY A 27 31.11 5.08 22.39
N GLY A 28 31.92 6.15 22.41
CA GLY A 28 31.68 7.38 21.66
C GLY A 28 32.41 7.51 20.32
N LEU A 29 33.39 6.64 20.03
CA LEU A 29 34.21 6.72 18.81
C LEU A 29 33.77 5.77 17.68
N GLY A 30 32.77 4.93 17.91
CA GLY A 30 32.02 4.29 16.81
C GLY A 30 30.99 5.27 16.27
N MET A 31 31.19 5.80 15.06
CA MET A 31 30.15 6.54 14.35
C MET A 31 28.91 5.64 14.19
N GLY A 32 27.96 5.74 15.12
CA GLY A 32 26.74 4.93 15.11
C GLY A 32 26.23 4.38 16.45
N GLY A 33 26.83 4.72 17.60
CA GLY A 33 26.13 4.77 18.90
C GLY A 33 25.14 3.66 19.29
N LEU A 34 25.41 2.40 18.98
CA LEU A 34 24.63 1.27 19.49
C LEU A 34 25.41 0.61 20.64
N SER A 35 25.04 0.93 21.88
CA SER A 35 25.54 0.16 23.03
C SER A 35 25.04 -1.28 22.95
N LEU A 36 25.80 -2.25 23.47
CA LEU A 36 25.39 -3.66 23.53
C LEU A 36 24.03 -3.84 24.26
N SER A 37 23.75 -2.97 25.24
CA SER A 37 22.45 -2.88 25.91
C SER A 37 21.32 -2.36 25.01
N SER A 38 21.62 -1.44 24.09
CA SER A 38 20.68 -1.00 23.05
C SER A 38 20.43 -2.12 22.03
N LEU A 39 21.46 -2.90 21.67
CA LEU A 39 21.34 -4.06 20.77
C LEU A 39 20.50 -5.20 21.36
N LEU A 40 20.66 -5.50 22.66
CA LEU A 40 19.83 -6.49 23.36
C LEU A 40 18.39 -5.99 23.54
N GLY A 41 18.21 -4.70 23.82
CA GLY A 41 16.89 -4.05 23.86
C GLY A 41 16.16 -4.09 22.52
N VAL A 42 16.86 -3.83 21.41
CA VAL A 42 16.32 -3.91 20.05
C VAL A 42 15.95 -5.34 19.66
N LYS A 43 16.73 -6.36 20.07
CA LYS A 43 16.39 -7.78 19.82
C LYS A 43 15.17 -8.24 20.63
N ALA A 44 15.06 -7.86 21.89
CA ALA A 44 13.87 -8.16 22.71
C ALA A 44 12.62 -7.50 22.12
N HIS A 45 12.74 -6.25 21.67
CA HIS A 45 11.67 -5.53 20.98
C HIS A 45 11.26 -6.17 19.65
N ALA A 46 12.23 -6.68 18.88
CA ALA A 46 11.98 -7.35 17.61
C ALA A 46 11.29 -8.72 17.79
N ALA A 47 11.63 -9.46 18.86
CA ALA A 47 10.98 -10.72 19.19
C ALA A 47 9.50 -10.50 19.58
N ASP A 48 9.23 -9.53 20.45
CA ASP A 48 7.85 -9.20 20.84
C ASP A 48 7.02 -8.69 19.65
N LEU A 49 7.63 -7.93 18.75
CA LEU A 49 6.99 -7.43 17.54
C LEU A 49 6.66 -8.55 16.54
N SER A 50 7.50 -9.59 16.46
CA SER A 50 7.29 -10.72 15.55
C SER A 50 5.98 -11.49 15.81
N ASN A 51 5.53 -11.54 17.07
CA ASN A 51 4.24 -12.14 17.44
C ASN A 51 3.04 -11.20 17.22
N ALA A 52 3.29 -9.90 17.08
CA ALA A 52 2.25 -8.87 16.95
C ALA A 52 1.96 -8.46 15.51
N VAL A 53 2.88 -8.68 14.56
CA VAL A 53 2.72 -8.32 13.14
C VAL A 53 2.31 -9.56 12.35
N ARG A 54 1.22 -9.50 11.58
CA ARG A 54 0.59 -10.68 10.96
C ARG A 54 1.21 -11.14 9.64
N ASN A 55 2.35 -10.59 9.22
CA ASN A 55 2.99 -10.85 7.92
C ASN A 55 2.02 -10.85 6.72
N LYS A 56 1.00 -9.99 6.80
CA LYS A 56 -0.01 -9.75 5.75
C LYS A 56 0.23 -8.37 5.14
N SER A 57 -0.26 -8.18 3.93
CA SER A 57 -0.23 -6.89 3.25
C SER A 57 -1.63 -6.36 2.97
N VAL A 58 -1.74 -5.04 2.85
CA VAL A 58 -2.95 -4.36 2.40
C VAL A 58 -2.67 -3.63 1.10
N ILE A 59 -3.53 -3.83 0.10
CA ILE A 59 -3.59 -3.02 -1.10
C ILE A 59 -4.86 -2.18 -1.02
N PHE A 60 -4.70 -0.86 -0.95
CA PHE A 60 -5.81 0.08 -0.98
C PHE A 60 -5.94 0.68 -2.37
N LEU A 61 -6.88 0.18 -3.17
CA LEU A 61 -7.23 0.75 -4.47
C LEU A 61 -8.20 1.92 -4.28
N PHE A 62 -7.65 3.13 -4.28
CA PHE A 62 -8.42 4.33 -3.99
C PHE A 62 -9.17 4.85 -5.22
N GLN A 63 -10.49 4.84 -5.14
CA GLN A 63 -11.40 5.26 -6.19
C GLN A 63 -11.77 6.75 -6.00
N GLN A 64 -10.75 7.63 -6.03
CA GLN A 64 -10.97 9.07 -5.81
C GLN A 64 -12.00 9.62 -6.79
N GLY A 65 -12.88 10.47 -6.27
CA GLY A 65 -14.13 10.86 -6.91
C GLY A 65 -15.30 10.21 -6.20
N GLY A 66 -15.17 8.99 -5.66
CA GLY A 66 -16.29 8.33 -5.00
C GLY A 66 -17.19 7.62 -6.02
N PRO A 67 -17.01 6.30 -6.22
CA PRO A 67 -17.85 5.53 -7.13
C PRO A 67 -19.30 5.59 -6.68
N SER A 68 -20.23 5.48 -7.63
CA SER A 68 -21.65 5.38 -7.28
C SER A 68 -21.99 3.99 -6.78
N GLN A 69 -22.70 3.91 -5.66
CA GLN A 69 -23.25 2.65 -5.16
C GLN A 69 -24.29 2.03 -6.09
N LEU A 70 -24.99 2.85 -6.86
CA LEU A 70 -26.04 2.39 -7.76
C LEU A 70 -25.43 1.78 -9.04
N GLU A 71 -24.48 2.46 -9.66
CA GLU A 71 -23.83 1.94 -10.87
C GLU A 71 -22.82 0.81 -10.57
N THR A 72 -22.51 0.55 -9.29
CA THR A 72 -21.60 -0.54 -8.88
C THR A 72 -22.34 -1.69 -8.20
N TRP A 73 -22.42 -1.68 -6.87
CA TRP A 73 -22.71 -2.87 -6.07
C TRP A 73 -24.13 -2.91 -5.49
N ASP A 74 -24.98 -1.93 -5.76
CA ASP A 74 -26.34 -1.85 -5.24
C ASP A 74 -27.30 -1.16 -6.24
N PRO A 75 -27.61 -1.78 -7.40
CA PRO A 75 -28.21 -1.09 -8.54
C PRO A 75 -29.66 -0.65 -8.41
N LYS A 76 -30.39 -1.13 -7.41
CA LYS A 76 -31.80 -0.81 -7.14
C LYS A 76 -32.69 -0.84 -8.42
N PRO A 77 -32.77 -1.95 -9.17
CA PRO A 77 -33.52 -2.01 -10.44
C PRO A 77 -34.99 -1.61 -10.32
N ASP A 78 -35.59 -1.82 -9.14
CA ASP A 78 -36.98 -1.52 -8.83
C ASP A 78 -37.23 -0.07 -8.35
N ALA A 79 -36.18 0.73 -8.16
CA ALA A 79 -36.33 2.14 -7.82
C ALA A 79 -36.78 2.96 -9.06
N PRO A 80 -37.39 4.15 -8.88
CA PRO A 80 -37.78 5.00 -10.00
C PRO A 80 -36.61 5.30 -10.95
N ASP A 81 -36.86 5.56 -12.24
CA ASP A 81 -35.83 5.89 -13.25
C ASP A 81 -34.86 6.99 -12.83
N SER A 82 -35.36 7.99 -12.12
CA SER A 82 -34.53 9.08 -11.59
C SER A 82 -33.56 8.65 -10.49
N ILE A 83 -33.70 7.42 -9.97
CA ILE A 83 -32.96 6.86 -8.84
C ILE A 83 -32.12 5.65 -9.23
N ARG A 84 -32.73 4.60 -9.82
CA ARG A 84 -32.05 3.35 -10.16
C ARG A 84 -30.79 3.57 -11.00
N THR A 85 -29.94 2.56 -11.08
CA THR A 85 -28.77 2.58 -11.97
C THR A 85 -29.14 3.05 -13.39
N VAL A 86 -28.26 3.84 -14.02
CA VAL A 86 -28.41 4.22 -15.45
C VAL A 86 -27.96 3.13 -16.42
N CYS A 87 -27.31 2.10 -15.87
CA CYS A 87 -26.73 0.96 -16.58
C CYS A 87 -27.65 -0.25 -16.49
N ASP A 88 -27.43 -1.26 -17.34
CA ASP A 88 -28.08 -2.55 -17.14
C ASP A 88 -27.66 -3.22 -15.81
N VAL A 89 -28.47 -4.16 -15.36
CA VAL A 89 -28.26 -4.91 -14.12
C VAL A 89 -27.96 -6.36 -14.46
N ILE A 90 -26.85 -6.88 -13.93
CA ILE A 90 -26.41 -8.25 -14.16
C ILE A 90 -26.41 -9.07 -12.85
N PRO A 91 -26.77 -10.37 -12.91
CA PRO A 91 -26.68 -11.24 -11.75
C PRO A 91 -25.21 -11.56 -11.43
N THR A 92 -24.91 -11.79 -10.15
CA THR A 92 -23.60 -12.27 -9.71
C THR A 92 -23.62 -13.76 -9.39
N SER A 93 -22.46 -14.34 -9.07
CA SER A 93 -22.36 -15.72 -8.59
C SER A 93 -22.96 -15.94 -7.19
N ILE A 94 -23.30 -14.87 -6.46
CA ILE A 94 -24.07 -14.96 -5.21
C ILE A 94 -25.57 -14.90 -5.56
N PRO A 95 -26.37 -15.95 -5.28
CA PRO A 95 -27.79 -15.97 -5.61
C PRO A 95 -28.55 -14.76 -5.05
N GLY A 96 -29.34 -14.09 -5.90
CA GLY A 96 -30.13 -12.91 -5.54
C GLY A 96 -29.34 -11.59 -5.46
N VAL A 97 -28.02 -11.62 -5.63
CA VAL A 97 -27.17 -10.43 -5.67
C VAL A 97 -26.94 -10.00 -7.12
N HIS A 98 -27.01 -8.70 -7.34
CA HIS A 98 -26.83 -8.07 -8.65
C HIS A 98 -25.85 -6.90 -8.55
N CYS A 99 -25.20 -6.57 -9.66
CA CYS A 99 -24.34 -5.39 -9.83
C CYS A 99 -24.63 -4.70 -11.17
N GLY A 100 -24.01 -3.54 -11.40
CA GLY A 100 -24.07 -2.84 -12.68
C GLY A 100 -23.39 -3.60 -13.83
N GLU A 101 -23.81 -3.30 -15.06
CA GLU A 101 -23.40 -3.99 -16.30
C GLU A 101 -21.89 -4.02 -16.56
N TYR A 102 -21.16 -3.02 -16.08
CA TYR A 102 -19.73 -2.85 -16.36
C TYR A 102 -18.83 -3.82 -15.59
N PHE A 103 -19.41 -4.70 -14.77
CA PHE A 103 -18.68 -5.61 -13.89
C PHE A 103 -18.88 -7.11 -14.15
N PRO A 104 -18.91 -7.62 -15.40
CA PRO A 104 -19.25 -9.03 -15.63
C PRO A 104 -18.17 -10.01 -15.15
N LYS A 105 -16.88 -9.64 -15.10
CA LYS A 105 -15.84 -10.52 -14.54
C LYS A 105 -15.99 -10.59 -13.03
N LEU A 106 -16.13 -9.44 -12.36
CA LEU A 106 -16.36 -9.39 -10.91
C LEU A 106 -17.71 -9.99 -10.51
N ALA A 107 -18.74 -9.89 -11.33
CA ALA A 107 -20.01 -10.58 -11.10
C ALA A 107 -19.82 -12.10 -11.00
N ARG A 108 -18.98 -12.69 -11.86
CA ARG A 108 -18.62 -14.12 -11.76
C ARG A 108 -17.79 -14.42 -10.52
N LEU A 109 -16.88 -13.52 -10.15
CA LEU A 109 -16.00 -13.68 -8.98
C LEU A 109 -16.64 -13.23 -7.65
N ALA A 110 -17.92 -12.85 -7.61
CA ALA A 110 -18.57 -12.35 -6.39
C ALA A 110 -18.48 -13.31 -5.20
N GLY A 111 -18.42 -14.62 -5.45
CA GLY A 111 -18.15 -15.64 -4.45
C GLY A 111 -16.78 -15.54 -3.75
N GLN A 112 -15.84 -14.75 -4.27
CA GLN A 112 -14.46 -14.62 -3.77
C GLN A 112 -14.23 -13.34 -2.95
N PHE A 113 -15.14 -12.36 -3.01
CA PHE A 113 -15.02 -11.11 -2.28
C PHE A 113 -16.27 -10.78 -1.45
N THR A 114 -16.18 -9.71 -0.67
CA THR A 114 -17.25 -9.21 0.17
C THR A 114 -17.64 -7.80 -0.25
N ILE A 115 -18.95 -7.57 -0.39
CA ILE A 115 -19.54 -6.27 -0.68
C ILE A 115 -20.13 -5.71 0.62
N VAL A 116 -19.83 -4.47 0.98
CA VAL A 116 -20.43 -3.81 2.15
C VAL A 116 -21.39 -2.71 1.69
N ARG A 117 -22.71 -2.94 1.85
CA ARG A 117 -23.79 -2.05 1.38
C ARG A 117 -24.32 -1.07 2.42
N ASN A 118 -23.76 -1.07 3.63
CA ASN A 118 -24.10 -0.12 4.70
C ASN A 118 -22.89 0.74 5.13
N TYR A 119 -21.90 0.90 4.25
CA TYR A 119 -20.70 1.68 4.54
C TYR A 119 -20.94 3.19 4.33
N GLN A 120 -20.67 3.99 5.35
CA GLN A 120 -20.95 5.42 5.39
C GLN A 120 -19.69 6.23 5.72
N THR A 121 -19.23 7.04 4.78
CA THR A 121 -18.02 7.84 4.97
C THR A 121 -18.28 9.11 5.78
N LEU A 122 -19.51 9.64 5.83
CA LEU A 122 -19.80 10.97 6.43
C LEU A 122 -18.97 12.10 5.81
N ASN A 123 -18.45 11.89 4.59
CA ASN A 123 -17.64 12.83 3.86
C ASN A 123 -18.32 13.17 2.53
N GLY A 124 -18.45 14.46 2.21
CA GLY A 124 -18.98 14.96 0.93
C GLY A 124 -17.99 15.83 0.17
N GLY A 125 -16.72 15.86 0.61
CA GLY A 125 -15.66 16.65 0.00
C GLY A 125 -14.67 15.77 -0.75
N HIS A 126 -14.07 16.32 -1.79
CA HIS A 126 -12.95 15.67 -2.49
C HIS A 126 -11.65 15.79 -1.69
N ASN A 127 -11.53 14.89 -0.74
CA ASN A 127 -10.31 14.69 0.02
C ASN A 127 -9.85 13.23 -0.18
N ILE A 128 -9.00 12.77 0.73
CA ILE A 128 -8.39 11.44 0.69
C ILE A 128 -8.87 10.57 1.86
N GLN A 129 -10.02 10.90 2.46
CA GLN A 129 -10.74 9.94 3.30
C GLN A 129 -11.16 8.76 2.41
N PRO A 130 -11.23 7.52 2.90
CA PRO A 130 -10.95 7.10 4.27
C PRO A 130 -9.46 6.87 4.60
N ILE A 131 -8.53 7.08 3.66
CA ILE A 131 -7.10 6.81 3.84
C ILE A 131 -6.44 7.81 4.80
N LEU A 132 -6.82 9.09 4.69
CA LEU A 132 -6.35 10.16 5.56
C LEU A 132 -7.52 11.04 5.99
N GLY A 133 -7.66 11.24 7.29
CA GLY A 133 -8.54 12.21 7.89
C GLY A 133 -8.65 12.06 9.41
N PRO A 134 -9.72 12.59 10.02
CA PRO A 134 -9.93 12.47 11.47
C PRO A 134 -10.00 11.01 11.95
N HIS A 135 -10.58 10.11 11.15
CA HIS A 135 -10.69 8.68 11.50
C HIS A 135 -9.37 7.92 11.45
N SER A 136 -8.39 8.40 10.69
CA SER A 136 -7.02 7.90 10.66
C SER A 136 -6.08 8.76 11.53
N LEU A 137 -6.63 9.56 12.44
CA LEU A 137 -5.86 10.41 13.37
C LEU A 137 -4.89 11.37 12.66
N GLN A 138 -5.31 11.89 11.50
CA GLN A 138 -4.55 12.85 10.68
C GLN A 138 -3.21 12.32 10.15
N ALA A 139 -3.01 11.01 10.12
CA ALA A 139 -1.92 10.37 9.39
C ALA A 139 -2.49 9.38 8.37
N SER A 140 -1.77 9.20 7.26
CA SER A 140 -2.15 8.20 6.26
C SER A 140 -2.05 6.80 6.90
N ILE A 141 -3.04 5.93 6.71
CA ILE A 141 -3.04 4.55 7.26
C ILE A 141 -1.68 3.81 7.11
N PRO A 142 -1.02 3.79 5.92
CA PRO A 142 0.30 3.17 5.77
C PRO A 142 1.40 3.70 6.70
N VAL A 143 1.29 4.94 7.19
CA VAL A 143 2.26 5.53 8.11
C VAL A 143 2.15 4.90 9.49
N HIS A 144 0.93 4.59 9.96
CA HIS A 144 0.74 3.84 11.21
C HIS A 144 1.40 2.47 11.12
N TYR A 145 1.29 1.79 9.99
CA TYR A 145 1.96 0.52 9.75
C TYR A 145 3.49 0.68 9.81
N SER A 146 4.04 1.60 9.01
CA SER A 146 5.49 1.87 8.92
C SER A 146 6.08 2.33 10.25
N ARG A 147 5.28 3.02 11.09
CA ARG A 147 5.70 3.42 12.42
C ARG A 147 5.92 2.23 13.36
N VAL A 148 5.16 1.14 13.18
CA VAL A 148 5.28 -0.08 13.99
C VAL A 148 6.39 -0.97 13.45
N VAL A 149 6.42 -1.23 12.15
CA VAL A 149 7.31 -2.23 11.54
C VAL A 149 8.65 -1.67 11.06
N GLY A 150 8.82 -0.35 11.05
CA GLY A 150 9.94 0.32 10.40
C GLY A 150 9.62 0.74 8.97
N THR A 151 10.47 1.53 8.35
CA THR A 151 10.26 2.11 7.01
C THR A 151 10.72 1.19 5.88
N THR A 152 11.55 0.20 6.20
CA THR A 152 12.07 -0.81 5.27
C THR A 152 11.93 -2.20 5.86
N HIS A 153 11.58 -3.15 5.01
CA HIS A 153 11.48 -4.55 5.37
C HIS A 153 12.88 -5.10 5.68
N THR A 154 13.04 -5.74 6.82
CA THR A 154 14.34 -6.07 7.38
C THR A 154 15.13 -7.04 6.50
N GLN A 155 14.47 -7.97 5.80
CA GLN A 155 15.18 -8.97 4.99
C GLN A 155 15.43 -8.53 3.54
N THR A 156 14.52 -7.74 2.98
CA THR A 156 14.50 -7.47 1.52
C THR A 156 14.90 -6.03 1.19
N GLY A 157 14.89 -5.14 2.18
CA GLY A 157 15.12 -3.72 1.99
C GLY A 157 13.96 -2.97 1.34
N THR A 158 12.89 -3.67 0.97
CA THR A 158 11.72 -3.08 0.33
C THR A 158 11.05 -2.09 1.27
N PRO A 159 10.61 -0.91 0.80
CA PRO A 159 9.80 0.01 1.61
C PRO A 159 8.57 -0.71 2.18
N THR A 160 8.30 -0.53 3.47
CA THR A 160 7.16 -1.19 4.13
C THR A 160 5.82 -0.60 3.73
N SER A 161 5.82 0.63 3.18
CA SER A 161 4.66 1.22 2.54
C SER A 161 4.99 1.98 1.25
N ALA A 162 4.03 1.98 0.32
CA ALA A 162 4.17 2.65 -0.97
C ALA A 162 2.85 3.30 -1.45
N ILE A 163 2.97 4.32 -2.30
CA ILE A 163 1.85 4.92 -3.05
C ILE A 163 2.19 4.82 -4.54
N LEU A 164 1.36 4.13 -5.30
CA LEU A 164 1.50 3.97 -6.73
C LEU A 164 0.54 4.91 -7.46
N PHE A 165 1.11 5.76 -8.30
CA PHE A 165 0.40 6.54 -9.30
C PHE A 165 0.69 5.97 -10.69
N PRO A 166 -0.08 6.31 -11.74
CA PRO A 166 0.10 5.75 -13.08
C PRO A 166 1.49 5.93 -13.68
N GLN A 167 2.19 7.01 -13.35
CA GLN A 167 3.58 7.20 -13.78
C GLN A 167 4.57 6.15 -13.24
N ALA A 168 4.15 5.31 -12.29
CA ALA A 168 4.96 4.18 -11.84
C ALA A 168 5.04 3.06 -12.90
N VAL A 169 4.09 2.99 -13.84
CA VAL A 169 4.00 1.92 -14.85
C VAL A 169 4.02 2.42 -16.29
N SER A 170 3.89 3.72 -16.53
CA SER A 170 3.97 4.34 -17.85
C SER A 170 4.48 5.76 -17.77
N GLU A 171 5.49 6.13 -18.56
CA GLU A 171 5.99 7.52 -18.63
C GLU A 171 5.15 8.41 -19.55
N GLU A 172 4.35 7.79 -20.43
CA GLU A 172 3.58 8.46 -21.49
C GLU A 172 2.22 8.99 -21.01
N VAL A 173 1.87 8.74 -19.75
CA VAL A 173 0.61 9.19 -19.16
C VAL A 173 0.78 10.51 -18.40
N PRO A 174 -0.30 11.30 -18.24
CA PRO A 174 -0.30 12.44 -17.34
C PRO A 174 0.18 12.02 -15.94
N ARG A 175 0.89 12.91 -15.25
CA ARG A 175 1.32 12.65 -13.86
C ARG A 175 0.10 12.55 -12.95
N GLY A 176 0.00 11.44 -12.23
CA GLY A 176 -1.02 11.21 -11.23
C GLY A 176 -0.88 12.17 -10.06
N SER A 177 -2.03 12.60 -9.53
CA SER A 177 -2.11 13.39 -8.30
C SER A 177 -3.37 13.01 -7.54
N ALA A 178 -3.34 13.23 -6.23
CA ALA A 178 -4.50 13.09 -5.36
C ALA A 178 -4.99 14.48 -4.91
N ARG A 179 -6.30 14.65 -4.68
CA ARG A 179 -6.82 15.83 -3.97
C ARG A 179 -6.56 15.69 -2.47
N GLY A 180 -5.30 15.90 -2.07
CA GLY A 180 -4.80 15.75 -0.70
C GLY A 180 -3.39 15.16 -0.64
N ASN A 181 -2.79 15.17 0.55
CA ASN A 181 -1.44 14.63 0.80
C ASN A 181 -1.49 13.17 1.27
N LEU A 182 -1.46 12.20 0.35
CA LEU A 182 -1.45 10.76 0.71
C LEU A 182 -0.21 10.34 1.53
N SER A 183 0.84 11.17 1.54
CA SER A 183 2.06 10.98 2.31
C SER A 183 2.06 11.70 3.66
N GLU A 184 0.93 12.23 4.11
CA GLU A 184 0.82 12.92 5.40
C GLU A 184 1.16 11.98 6.56
N THR A 185 2.11 12.40 7.40
CA THR A 185 2.62 11.60 8.52
C THR A 185 1.98 11.96 9.85
N GLY A 186 1.21 13.06 9.91
CA GLY A 186 0.51 13.49 11.11
C GLY A 186 1.49 13.72 12.27
N PRO A 187 1.31 13.07 13.44
CA PRO A 187 2.19 13.27 14.59
C PRO A 187 3.57 12.59 14.46
N TYR A 188 3.80 11.83 13.39
CA TYR A 188 5.06 11.12 13.18
C TYR A 188 6.04 11.92 12.33
N GLY A 189 7.33 11.59 12.44
CA GLY A 189 8.36 12.20 11.61
C GLY A 189 8.17 11.90 10.12
N SER A 190 8.59 12.84 9.26
CA SER A 190 8.47 12.74 7.80
C SER A 190 9.16 11.51 7.19
N GLY A 191 10.12 10.91 7.90
CA GLY A 191 10.78 9.68 7.48
C GLY A 191 9.85 8.46 7.34
N TYR A 192 8.66 8.49 7.94
CA TYR A 192 7.65 7.43 7.80
C TYR A 192 6.73 7.60 6.60
N ALA A 193 6.94 8.63 5.77
CA ALA A 193 6.16 8.85 4.56
C ALA A 193 6.30 7.66 3.59
N PRO A 194 5.23 7.21 2.92
CA PRO A 194 5.29 6.10 1.98
C PRO A 194 6.18 6.39 0.78
N PHE A 195 6.82 5.34 0.27
CA PHE A 195 7.62 5.41 -0.95
C PHE A 195 6.73 5.67 -2.18
N MET A 196 7.12 6.63 -3.03
CA MET A 196 6.39 7.01 -4.25
C MET A 196 7.29 6.83 -5.48
N PRO A 197 7.22 5.70 -6.22
CA PRO A 197 7.96 5.55 -7.46
C PRO A 197 7.49 6.56 -8.52
N GLY A 198 8.42 7.10 -9.31
CA GLY A 198 8.13 8.00 -10.43
C GLY A 198 7.82 9.46 -10.06
N LYS A 199 7.81 9.84 -8.77
CA LYS A 199 7.64 11.23 -8.32
C LYS A 199 9.01 11.85 -7.98
N ASP A 200 9.59 12.59 -8.93
CA ASP A 200 10.86 13.38 -8.81
C ASP A 200 11.88 12.75 -7.84
N GLY A 201 12.16 11.45 -8.06
CA GLY A 201 12.66 10.57 -7.01
C GLY A 201 14.08 10.88 -6.55
N GLN A 202 14.23 11.61 -5.45
CA GLN A 202 15.47 11.57 -4.66
C GLN A 202 15.73 10.14 -4.21
N LEU A 203 14.75 9.42 -3.67
CA LEU A 203 14.94 8.03 -3.23
C LEU A 203 15.17 7.02 -4.36
N GLN A 204 14.58 7.21 -5.55
CA GLN A 204 14.94 6.41 -6.74
C GLN A 204 16.37 6.73 -7.22
N LYS A 205 16.82 7.99 -7.13
CA LYS A 205 18.22 8.38 -7.42
C LYS A 205 19.19 7.89 -6.33
N ASP A 206 18.77 7.87 -5.07
CA ASP A 206 19.53 7.41 -3.91
C ASP A 206 19.58 5.87 -3.85
N MET A 207 18.59 5.17 -4.41
CA MET A 207 18.62 3.72 -4.64
C MET A 207 19.26 3.34 -5.99
N GLN A 208 19.28 4.25 -6.98
CA GLN A 208 20.08 4.15 -8.21
C GLN A 208 21.55 4.51 -8.01
N LEU A 209 21.98 4.89 -6.80
CA LEU A 209 23.37 4.77 -6.34
C LEU A 209 23.76 3.29 -6.21
N SER A 210 23.53 2.54 -7.29
CA SER A 210 24.35 1.43 -7.75
C SER A 210 25.75 1.99 -7.94
N LEU A 211 26.50 2.04 -6.85
CA LEU A 211 27.95 2.12 -6.95
C LEU A 211 28.37 0.98 -7.88
N PRO A 212 29.17 1.25 -8.92
CA PRO A 212 29.60 0.21 -9.86
C PRO A 212 30.09 -1.00 -9.06
N ARG A 213 29.54 -2.19 -9.34
CA ARG A 213 29.89 -3.44 -8.63
C ARG A 213 31.41 -3.56 -8.45
N SER A 214 32.19 -3.16 -9.45
CA SER A 214 33.66 -3.12 -9.42
C SER A 214 34.27 -2.24 -8.31
N ARG A 215 33.73 -1.05 -8.03
CA ARG A 215 34.17 -0.19 -6.91
C ARG A 215 33.75 -0.73 -5.55
N PHE A 216 32.59 -1.40 -5.47
CA PHE A 216 32.07 -1.92 -4.19
C PHE A 216 32.76 -3.22 -3.76
N PHE A 217 33.08 -4.12 -4.71
CA PHE A 217 33.76 -5.40 -4.42
C PHE A 217 35.25 -5.23 -4.12
N GLY A 218 35.94 -4.26 -4.73
CA GLY A 218 37.38 -4.08 -4.57
C GLY A 218 37.78 -3.44 -3.24
N ASP A 219 37.37 -2.20 -3.01
CA ASP A 219 37.88 -1.40 -1.89
C ASP A 219 37.25 -1.78 -0.55
N ARG A 220 35.96 -2.15 -0.54
CA ARG A 220 35.23 -2.47 0.69
C ARG A 220 35.49 -3.89 1.19
N GLN A 221 35.60 -4.90 0.31
CA GLN A 221 36.07 -6.22 0.76
C GLN A 221 37.52 -6.17 1.24
N ALA A 222 38.37 -5.35 0.64
CA ALA A 222 39.75 -5.17 1.13
C ALA A 222 39.79 -4.51 2.52
N LEU A 223 38.95 -3.51 2.76
CA LEU A 223 38.84 -2.85 4.07
C LEU A 223 38.19 -3.77 5.11
N LEU A 224 37.16 -4.51 4.74
CA LEU A 224 36.48 -5.48 5.61
C LEU A 224 37.36 -6.69 5.91
N ARG A 225 38.12 -7.22 4.94
CA ARG A 225 39.12 -8.27 5.23
C ARG A 225 40.22 -7.77 6.15
N LYS A 226 40.60 -6.49 6.07
CA LYS A 226 41.53 -5.85 7.02
C LYS A 226 40.91 -5.73 8.41
N LEU A 227 39.62 -5.37 8.51
CA LEU A 227 38.88 -5.31 9.77
C LEU A 227 38.64 -6.72 10.38
N ASP A 228 38.30 -7.70 9.56
CA ASP A 228 38.12 -9.12 9.95
C ASP A 228 39.42 -9.77 10.37
N LYS A 229 40.55 -9.33 9.82
CA LYS A 229 41.87 -9.76 10.28
C LYS A 229 42.19 -9.13 11.65
N LEU A 230 41.87 -7.85 11.83
CA LEU A 230 41.98 -7.16 13.12
C LEU A 230 41.05 -7.79 14.20
N ARG A 231 39.87 -8.24 13.78
CA ARG A 231 38.84 -8.85 14.64
C ARG A 231 39.16 -10.29 15.03
N ARG A 232 39.68 -11.09 14.08
CA ARG A 232 40.17 -12.45 14.36
C ARG A 232 41.35 -12.48 15.33
N ASP A 233 42.17 -11.44 15.34
CA ASP A 233 43.24 -11.27 16.34
C ASP A 233 42.67 -10.88 17.74
N THR A 234 41.37 -10.57 17.83
CA THR A 234 40.64 -10.17 19.06
C THR A 234 39.57 -11.20 19.51
N ASP A 235 39.26 -12.21 18.68
CA ASP A 235 38.12 -13.15 18.84
C ASP A 235 38.45 -14.38 19.72
N ALA A 236 38.69 -14.15 21.02
CA ALA A 236 38.75 -15.22 22.02
C ALA A 236 37.44 -15.43 22.82
N ASN A 237 36.40 -14.59 22.65
CA ASN A 237 35.27 -14.53 23.60
C ASN A 237 33.83 -14.58 23.00
N GLY A 238 33.62 -15.21 21.83
CA GLY A 238 32.30 -15.79 21.45
C GLY A 238 31.08 -14.87 21.27
N GLN A 239 31.20 -13.54 21.24
CA GLN A 239 30.05 -12.60 21.19
C GLN A 239 29.75 -11.98 19.80
N VAL A 240 30.32 -12.51 18.72
CA VAL A 240 30.47 -11.79 17.45
C VAL A 240 29.44 -12.13 16.34
N GLY A 241 28.70 -13.24 16.43
CA GLY A 241 27.79 -13.68 15.35
C GLY A 241 26.67 -12.69 14.98
N ALA A 242 26.21 -11.85 15.92
CA ALA A 242 25.13 -10.90 15.67
C ALA A 242 25.50 -9.73 14.73
N LEU A 243 26.79 -9.41 14.60
CA LEU A 243 27.27 -8.35 13.69
C LEU A 243 27.42 -8.87 12.25
N ASP A 244 27.74 -10.15 12.09
CA ASP A 244 27.89 -10.79 10.78
C ASP A 244 26.52 -10.94 10.11
N ASP A 245 25.49 -11.32 10.86
CA ASP A 245 24.10 -11.39 10.37
C ASP A 245 23.60 -10.03 9.88
N LEU A 246 23.89 -8.94 10.63
CA LEU A 246 23.50 -7.58 10.27
C LEU A 246 24.28 -7.06 9.05
N GLN A 247 25.55 -7.43 8.91
CA GLN A 247 26.34 -7.10 7.72
C GLN A 247 25.83 -7.86 6.49
N GLN A 248 25.51 -9.14 6.61
CA GLN A 248 24.96 -9.96 5.54
C GLN A 248 23.59 -9.44 5.10
N GLN A 249 22.73 -9.09 6.06
CA GLN A 249 21.43 -8.47 5.81
C GLN A 249 21.56 -7.10 5.12
N ALA A 250 22.50 -6.26 5.55
CA ALA A 250 22.81 -5.01 4.86
C ALA A 250 23.33 -5.23 3.43
N TYR A 251 24.11 -6.29 3.20
CA TYR A 251 24.52 -6.71 1.86
C TYR A 251 23.34 -7.17 1.00
N ASP A 252 22.44 -7.99 1.53
CA ASP A 252 21.27 -8.48 0.79
C ASP A 252 20.24 -7.36 0.52
N ILE A 253 20.12 -6.37 1.42
CA ILE A 253 19.33 -5.14 1.17
C ILE A 253 19.95 -4.31 0.05
N LEU A 254 21.27 -4.11 0.06
CA LEU A 254 22.00 -3.28 -0.91
C LEU A 254 22.22 -3.98 -2.26
N LEU A 255 22.30 -5.32 -2.28
CA LEU A 255 22.58 -6.13 -3.47
C LEU A 255 21.34 -6.85 -4.01
N GLY A 256 20.35 -7.16 -3.17
CA GLY A 256 19.23 -8.05 -3.49
C GLY A 256 18.11 -7.39 -4.29
N GLY A 257 18.14 -6.05 -4.43
CA GLY A 257 17.30 -5.29 -5.34
C GLY A 257 15.81 -5.61 -5.21
N GLY A 258 15.31 -5.96 -4.02
CA GLY A 258 13.94 -6.44 -3.81
C GLY A 258 12.90 -5.47 -4.37
N VAL A 259 13.00 -4.20 -3.98
CA VAL A 259 12.16 -3.12 -4.52
C VAL A 259 12.39 -2.88 -6.02
N ALA A 260 13.63 -2.89 -6.50
CA ALA A 260 13.94 -2.68 -7.92
C ALA A 260 13.32 -3.78 -8.80
N ARG A 261 13.44 -5.05 -8.39
CA ARG A 261 12.79 -6.19 -9.05
C ARG A 261 11.27 -6.11 -8.96
N ALA A 262 10.72 -5.70 -7.82
CA ALA A 262 9.27 -5.56 -7.67
C ALA A 262 8.69 -4.47 -8.59
N LEU A 263 9.41 -3.36 -8.77
CA LEU A 263 9.04 -2.25 -9.67
C LEU A 263 9.29 -2.55 -11.15
N ASP A 264 10.22 -3.46 -11.47
CA ASP A 264 10.47 -3.86 -12.85
C ASP A 264 9.47 -4.92 -13.30
N LEU A 265 8.41 -4.48 -13.98
CA LEU A 265 7.38 -5.37 -14.53
C LEU A 265 7.92 -6.28 -15.64
N SER A 266 9.07 -5.99 -16.27
CA SER A 266 9.66 -6.90 -17.27
C SER A 266 10.15 -8.22 -16.65
N GLN A 267 10.27 -8.27 -15.32
CA GLN A 267 10.60 -9.45 -14.53
C GLN A 267 9.36 -10.26 -14.11
N GLU A 268 8.17 -9.95 -14.64
CA GLU A 268 6.97 -10.77 -14.47
C GLU A 268 6.77 -11.68 -15.69
N ASP A 269 6.15 -12.84 -15.47
CA ASP A 269 5.75 -13.72 -16.55
C ASP A 269 4.87 -12.94 -17.57
N PRO A 270 5.24 -12.90 -18.87
CA PRO A 270 4.43 -12.25 -19.90
C PRO A 270 2.97 -12.73 -19.93
N ALA A 271 2.72 -14.00 -19.60
CA ALA A 271 1.36 -14.55 -19.54
C ALA A 271 0.56 -13.95 -18.36
N VAL A 272 1.21 -13.65 -17.23
CA VAL A 272 0.58 -12.94 -16.11
C VAL A 272 0.35 -11.49 -16.49
N LEU A 273 1.34 -10.81 -17.06
CA LEU A 273 1.19 -9.41 -17.49
C LEU A 273 0.05 -9.21 -18.48
N SER A 274 -0.11 -10.15 -19.43
CA SER A 274 -1.20 -10.11 -20.41
C SER A 274 -2.59 -10.19 -19.76
N LYS A 275 -2.73 -10.88 -18.62
CA LYS A 275 -3.99 -10.92 -17.87
C LYS A 275 -4.31 -9.61 -17.15
N TYR A 276 -3.29 -8.83 -16.81
CA TYR A 276 -3.44 -7.51 -16.21
C TYR A 276 -3.50 -6.39 -17.26
N ASP A 277 -3.42 -6.70 -18.56
CA ASP A 277 -3.43 -5.68 -19.58
C ASP A 277 -4.84 -5.11 -19.77
N THR A 278 -4.99 -3.85 -19.41
CA THR A 278 -6.24 -3.10 -19.54
C THR A 278 -6.14 -2.01 -20.61
N SER A 279 -5.06 -1.99 -21.40
CA SER A 279 -4.83 -0.97 -22.43
C SER A 279 -5.89 -0.96 -23.53
N GLU A 280 -6.55 -2.10 -23.79
CA GLU A 280 -7.66 -2.19 -24.75
C GLU A 280 -8.86 -1.30 -24.39
N TYR A 281 -9.04 -0.94 -23.12
CA TYR A 281 -10.13 -0.09 -22.66
C TYR A 281 -9.82 1.41 -22.78
N ALA A 282 -8.58 1.78 -23.12
CA ALA A 282 -8.25 3.17 -23.42
C ALA A 282 -8.74 3.48 -24.85
N THR A 283 -9.77 4.31 -24.96
CA THR A 283 -10.43 4.58 -26.24
C THR A 283 -9.90 5.83 -26.95
N GLN A 284 -8.85 6.44 -26.42
CA GLN A 284 -8.09 7.59 -26.95
C GLN A 284 -8.97 8.71 -27.51
N GLY A 285 -9.19 9.73 -26.68
CA GLY A 285 -9.85 10.97 -27.12
C GLY A 285 -11.37 10.88 -27.25
N SER A 286 -11.99 9.70 -27.03
CA SER A 286 -13.46 9.57 -26.95
C SER A 286 -14.07 10.45 -25.87
N TRP A 287 -13.30 10.79 -24.83
CA TRP A 287 -13.77 11.53 -23.66
C TRP A 287 -13.42 13.02 -23.67
N ASN A 288 -12.91 13.54 -24.80
CA ASN A 288 -12.45 14.93 -24.93
C ASN A 288 -13.55 16.00 -24.86
N SER A 289 -14.81 15.61 -24.67
CA SER A 289 -15.91 16.53 -24.40
C SER A 289 -15.77 17.23 -23.03
N VAL A 290 -15.02 16.64 -22.09
CA VAL A 290 -14.83 17.18 -20.73
C VAL A 290 -13.36 17.44 -20.40
N SER A 291 -13.09 18.35 -19.47
CA SER A 291 -11.72 18.77 -19.11
C SER A 291 -10.80 17.61 -18.72
N ARG A 292 -11.29 16.65 -17.93
CA ARG A 292 -10.51 15.47 -17.53
C ARG A 292 -10.17 14.54 -18.69
N GLY A 293 -11.07 14.41 -19.66
CA GLY A 293 -10.83 13.61 -20.85
C GLY A 293 -9.81 14.26 -21.76
N LYS A 294 -9.90 15.59 -21.99
CA LYS A 294 -8.86 16.37 -22.69
C LYS A 294 -7.48 16.26 -22.03
N ALA A 295 -7.46 16.15 -20.71
CA ALA A 295 -6.23 15.93 -19.94
C ALA A 295 -5.71 14.48 -20.00
N GLY A 296 -6.43 13.55 -20.65
CA GLY A 296 -6.04 12.15 -20.81
C GLY A 296 -6.26 11.26 -19.58
N TYR A 297 -6.99 11.72 -18.56
CA TYR A 297 -7.08 11.01 -17.28
C TYR A 297 -7.85 9.69 -17.35
N TYR A 298 -8.89 9.60 -18.17
CA TYR A 298 -9.65 8.36 -18.34
C TYR A 298 -8.85 7.30 -19.09
N ASP A 299 -8.23 7.68 -20.22
CA ASP A 299 -7.37 6.78 -21.01
C ASP A 299 -6.18 6.28 -20.18
N ALA A 300 -5.58 7.17 -19.38
CA ALA A 300 -4.48 6.81 -18.52
C ALA A 300 -4.89 5.93 -17.33
N ASN A 301 -6.07 6.15 -16.74
CA ASN A 301 -6.64 5.23 -15.75
C ASN A 301 -6.82 3.84 -16.37
N ALA A 302 -7.52 3.77 -17.51
CA ALA A 302 -7.85 2.53 -18.18
C ALA A 302 -6.60 1.72 -18.57
N SER A 303 -5.58 2.38 -19.13
CA SER A 303 -4.34 1.71 -19.56
C SER A 303 -3.38 1.30 -18.44
N CYS A 304 -3.50 1.89 -17.24
CA CYS A 304 -2.52 1.67 -16.16
C CYS A 304 -3.04 0.82 -15.00
N ILE A 305 -4.35 0.80 -14.72
CA ILE A 305 -4.90 0.22 -13.49
C ILE A 305 -4.52 -1.25 -13.28
N GLY A 306 -4.55 -2.08 -14.32
CA GLY A 306 -4.13 -3.49 -14.20
C GLY A 306 -2.63 -3.64 -13.91
N LYS A 307 -1.77 -2.94 -14.64
CA LYS A 307 -0.31 -2.94 -14.38
C LYS A 307 0.03 -2.43 -12.96
N LEU A 308 -0.71 -1.44 -12.46
CA LEU A 308 -0.54 -0.93 -11.09
C LEU A 308 -0.90 -1.99 -10.03
N LEU A 309 -1.98 -2.75 -10.22
CA LEU A 309 -2.33 -3.85 -9.31
C LEU A 309 -1.31 -5.00 -9.36
N CYS A 310 -0.79 -5.32 -10.54
CA CYS A 310 0.31 -6.28 -10.69
C CYS A 310 1.57 -5.81 -9.93
N MET A 311 1.96 -4.54 -10.09
CA MET A 311 3.07 -3.94 -9.35
C MET A 311 2.83 -3.95 -7.84
N ALA A 312 1.60 -3.64 -7.39
CA ALA A 312 1.24 -3.66 -5.99
C ALA A 312 1.40 -5.07 -5.38
N ARG A 313 0.92 -6.13 -6.06
CA ARG A 313 1.17 -7.52 -5.63
C ARG A 313 2.66 -7.81 -5.53
N ARG A 314 3.46 -7.44 -6.54
CA ARG A 314 4.93 -7.68 -6.53
C ARG A 314 5.60 -6.99 -5.35
N LEU A 315 5.19 -5.75 -5.03
CA LEU A 315 5.68 -5.04 -3.84
C LEU A 315 5.30 -5.78 -2.55
N CYS A 316 4.06 -6.29 -2.44
CA CYS A 316 3.64 -7.08 -1.29
C CYS A 316 4.48 -8.35 -1.14
N GLN A 317 4.72 -9.10 -2.21
CA GLN A 317 5.61 -10.26 -2.20
C GLN A 317 7.06 -9.91 -1.82
N ALA A 318 7.51 -8.69 -2.13
CA ALA A 318 8.82 -8.19 -1.76
C ALA A 318 8.89 -7.66 -0.31
N GLY A 319 7.81 -7.71 0.47
CA GLY A 319 7.75 -7.29 1.88
C GLY A 319 7.09 -5.93 2.13
N CYS A 320 6.43 -5.33 1.13
CA CYS A 320 5.64 -4.12 1.34
C CYS A 320 4.30 -4.47 2.02
N GLY A 321 4.11 -4.04 3.26
CA GLY A 321 2.90 -4.36 4.01
C GLY A 321 1.70 -3.45 3.68
N PHE A 322 1.92 -2.30 3.05
CA PHE A 322 0.81 -1.43 2.64
C PHE A 322 1.09 -0.70 1.32
N VAL A 323 0.26 -0.93 0.31
CA VAL A 323 0.33 -0.24 -0.98
C VAL A 323 -0.97 0.52 -1.23
N THR A 324 -0.88 1.84 -1.41
CA THR A 324 -2.01 2.64 -1.92
C THR A 324 -1.90 2.76 -3.43
N VAL A 325 -2.90 2.29 -4.17
CA VAL A 325 -2.98 2.47 -5.62
C VAL A 325 -3.93 3.62 -5.94
N HIS A 326 -3.43 4.63 -6.64
CA HIS A 326 -4.18 5.82 -7.03
C HIS A 326 -4.15 5.98 -8.55
N ALA A 327 -4.92 5.17 -9.26
CA ALA A 327 -5.14 5.32 -10.70
C ALA A 327 -6.22 6.38 -11.01
N SER A 328 -6.71 7.12 -10.01
CA SER A 328 -7.96 7.87 -10.11
C SER A 328 -7.80 9.35 -10.47
N TYR A 329 -6.57 9.84 -10.71
CA TYR A 329 -6.28 11.20 -11.21
C TYR A 329 -7.12 12.32 -10.58
N ALA A 330 -7.01 12.53 -9.27
CA ALA A 330 -7.79 13.54 -8.56
C ALA A 330 -9.33 13.47 -8.76
N GLY A 331 -9.91 12.36 -9.26
CA GLY A 331 -11.37 12.20 -9.38
C GLY A 331 -11.91 11.67 -10.71
N VAL A 332 -11.41 10.59 -11.31
CA VAL A 332 -12.06 9.99 -12.52
C VAL A 332 -13.41 9.33 -12.20
N TRP A 333 -13.63 8.97 -10.93
CA TRP A 333 -14.95 8.50 -10.46
C TRP A 333 -15.96 9.65 -10.24
N ASP A 334 -15.57 10.89 -10.55
CA ASP A 334 -16.30 12.11 -10.21
C ASP A 334 -17.45 12.48 -11.17
N MET A 335 -18.39 11.57 -11.42
CA MET A 335 -19.31 11.64 -12.58
C MET A 335 -20.51 12.62 -12.41
N HIS A 336 -20.24 13.94 -12.40
CA HIS A 336 -21.25 15.01 -12.24
C HIS A 336 -21.91 15.52 -13.52
N ALA A 337 -21.35 15.21 -14.70
CA ALA A 337 -21.73 15.84 -15.97
C ALA A 337 -21.67 17.39 -15.94
N ASP A 338 -20.62 17.97 -15.37
CA ASP A 338 -20.47 19.42 -15.14
C ASP A 338 -19.51 20.12 -16.14
N GLY A 339 -19.06 19.39 -17.17
CA GLY A 339 -18.07 19.86 -18.14
C GLY A 339 -16.62 19.62 -17.72
N ASN A 340 -16.35 19.45 -16.41
CA ASN A 340 -15.08 18.93 -15.94
C ASN A 340 -15.06 17.39 -16.00
N ASN A 341 -16.20 16.79 -15.64
CA ASN A 341 -16.39 15.35 -15.48
C ASN A 341 -17.47 14.78 -16.41
N LEU A 342 -17.38 13.48 -16.71
CA LEU A 342 -18.38 12.76 -17.51
C LEU A 342 -19.71 12.61 -16.75
N ASN A 343 -20.78 12.26 -17.48
CA ASN A 343 -22.03 11.77 -16.89
C ASN A 343 -21.87 10.33 -16.39
N MET A 344 -22.90 9.77 -15.76
CA MET A 344 -22.81 8.41 -15.19
C MET A 344 -22.55 7.34 -16.27
N THR A 345 -23.28 7.36 -17.39
CA THR A 345 -23.13 6.35 -18.45
C THR A 345 -21.76 6.41 -19.11
N ASP A 346 -21.33 7.59 -19.58
CA ASP A 346 -20.03 7.77 -20.21
C ASP A 346 -18.89 7.53 -19.23
N GLY A 347 -19.04 7.97 -17.98
CA GLY A 347 -18.05 7.76 -16.93
C GLY A 347 -17.86 6.28 -16.62
N MET A 348 -18.95 5.52 -16.45
CA MET A 348 -18.86 4.08 -16.24
C MET A 348 -18.31 3.35 -17.46
N ASN A 349 -18.61 3.80 -18.68
CA ASN A 349 -17.99 3.25 -19.88
C ASN A 349 -16.48 3.52 -19.95
N ALA A 350 -16.05 4.70 -19.50
CA ALA A 350 -14.66 5.12 -19.56
C ALA A 350 -13.73 4.35 -18.60
N ILE A 351 -14.23 3.91 -17.43
CA ILE A 351 -13.37 3.28 -16.39
C ILE A 351 -13.94 2.00 -15.76
N GLY A 352 -15.21 1.66 -15.99
CA GLY A 352 -15.86 0.50 -15.40
C GLY A 352 -15.27 -0.81 -15.92
N TRP A 353 -15.11 -0.92 -17.25
CA TRP A 353 -14.53 -2.10 -17.90
C TRP A 353 -13.09 -2.38 -17.47
N SER A 354 -12.25 -1.35 -17.41
CA SER A 354 -10.86 -1.48 -16.99
C SER A 354 -10.75 -1.83 -15.51
N PHE A 355 -11.63 -1.29 -14.66
CA PHE A 355 -11.72 -1.67 -13.25
C PHE A 355 -12.15 -3.14 -13.08
N ASP A 356 -13.21 -3.57 -13.77
CA ASP A 356 -13.69 -4.96 -13.76
C ASP A 356 -12.59 -5.93 -14.15
N HIS A 357 -11.90 -5.66 -15.26
CA HIS A 357 -10.79 -6.48 -15.73
C HIS A 357 -9.64 -6.49 -14.72
N ALA A 358 -9.14 -5.34 -14.30
CA ALA A 358 -7.95 -5.25 -13.45
C ALA A 358 -8.16 -5.91 -12.09
N VAL A 359 -9.31 -5.69 -11.45
CA VAL A 359 -9.59 -6.29 -10.13
C VAL A 359 -9.85 -7.79 -10.27
N ALA A 360 -10.54 -8.24 -11.33
CA ALA A 360 -10.73 -9.66 -11.58
C ALA A 360 -9.40 -10.38 -11.82
N ALA A 361 -8.53 -9.82 -12.67
CA ALA A 361 -7.20 -10.37 -12.94
C ALA A 361 -6.33 -10.42 -11.68
N PHE A 362 -6.42 -9.40 -10.82
CA PHE A 362 -5.75 -9.41 -9.53
C PHE A 362 -6.23 -10.55 -8.63
N ILE A 363 -7.55 -10.70 -8.48
CA ILE A 363 -8.14 -11.76 -7.67
C ILE A 363 -7.70 -13.13 -8.17
N GLU A 364 -7.86 -13.40 -9.47
CA GLU A 364 -7.47 -14.68 -10.09
C GLU A 364 -5.98 -14.99 -9.93
N ASP A 365 -5.10 -13.98 -10.03
CA ASP A 365 -3.66 -14.11 -9.83
C ASP A 365 -3.30 -14.37 -8.35
N ILE A 366 -3.98 -13.73 -7.40
CA ILE A 366 -3.81 -14.00 -5.97
C ILE A 366 -4.26 -15.41 -5.61
N GLU A 367 -5.43 -15.85 -6.07
CA GLU A 367 -5.95 -17.21 -5.88
C GLU A 367 -5.00 -18.25 -6.48
N ALA A 368 -4.53 -18.04 -7.72
CA ALA A 368 -3.60 -18.96 -8.40
C ALA A 368 -2.25 -19.10 -7.66
N ARG A 369 -1.88 -18.12 -6.84
CA ARG A 369 -0.66 -18.12 -6.03
C ARG A 369 -0.88 -18.61 -4.60
N GLY A 370 -2.12 -18.87 -4.18
CA GLY A 370 -2.45 -19.23 -2.80
C GLY A 370 -2.25 -18.08 -1.81
N MET A 371 -2.32 -16.83 -2.28
CA MET A 371 -2.03 -15.62 -1.49
C MET A 371 -3.30 -14.91 -0.97
N GLN A 372 -4.48 -15.51 -1.13
CA GLN A 372 -5.76 -14.93 -0.72
C GLN A 372 -5.82 -14.66 0.79
N ASP A 373 -5.08 -15.42 1.60
CA ASP A 373 -4.96 -15.16 3.03
C ASP A 373 -3.92 -14.06 3.34
N ASP A 374 -2.96 -13.80 2.45
CA ASP A 374 -1.83 -12.91 2.72
C ASP A 374 -2.13 -11.44 2.39
N ILE A 375 -3.02 -11.19 1.42
CA ILE A 375 -3.29 -9.83 0.93
C ILE A 375 -4.76 -9.48 1.06
N LEU A 376 -5.03 -8.38 1.78
CA LEU A 376 -6.33 -7.71 1.79
C LEU A 376 -6.35 -6.62 0.71
N LEU A 377 -7.21 -6.77 -0.29
CA LEU A 377 -7.55 -5.71 -1.23
C LEU A 377 -8.76 -4.93 -0.72
N VAL A 378 -8.63 -3.61 -0.67
CA VAL A 378 -9.70 -2.66 -0.33
C VAL A 378 -9.97 -1.77 -1.54
N CYS A 379 -11.19 -1.80 -2.06
CA CYS A 379 -11.66 -0.90 -3.11
C CYS A 379 -12.70 0.06 -2.52
N CYS A 380 -12.35 1.35 -2.44
CA CYS A 380 -13.20 2.37 -1.82
C CYS A 380 -12.81 3.77 -2.33
N GLY A 381 -13.81 4.66 -2.43
CA GLY A 381 -13.60 6.10 -2.62
C GLY A 381 -13.86 6.91 -1.34
N GLU A 382 -13.81 8.23 -1.44
CA GLU A 382 -14.01 9.14 -0.30
C GLU A 382 -15.46 9.35 0.11
N MET A 383 -16.39 9.02 -0.79
CA MET A 383 -17.83 9.20 -0.67
C MET A 383 -18.56 8.31 -1.67
N GLY A 384 -19.88 8.28 -1.60
CA GLY A 384 -20.71 7.76 -2.68
C GLY A 384 -21.36 8.89 -3.47
N ARG A 385 -22.45 8.55 -4.16
CA ARG A 385 -23.12 9.43 -5.10
C ARG A 385 -24.60 9.61 -4.79
N THR A 386 -25.17 10.76 -5.13
CA THR A 386 -26.57 11.04 -4.83
C THR A 386 -27.46 9.99 -5.49
N PRO A 387 -28.45 9.46 -4.77
CA PRO A 387 -29.38 8.50 -5.36
C PRO A 387 -30.20 9.08 -6.48
N ARG A 388 -30.52 10.37 -6.45
CA ARG A 388 -31.21 11.03 -7.56
C ARG A 388 -30.19 11.54 -8.57
N LEU A 389 -30.42 11.25 -9.85
CA LEU A 389 -29.68 11.86 -10.95
C LEU A 389 -29.91 13.37 -10.98
N ASN A 390 -28.85 14.12 -11.27
CA ASN A 390 -28.95 15.55 -11.53
C ASN A 390 -29.49 15.81 -12.95
N LYS A 391 -29.85 17.06 -13.26
CA LYS A 391 -30.43 17.44 -14.56
C LYS A 391 -29.52 17.22 -15.77
N ARG A 392 -28.23 16.93 -15.54
CA ARG A 392 -27.19 16.75 -16.57
C ARG A 392 -26.84 15.27 -16.80
N GLY A 393 -27.50 14.35 -16.09
CA GLY A 393 -27.22 12.90 -16.20
C GLY A 393 -26.05 12.42 -15.34
N GLY A 394 -25.54 13.26 -14.44
CA GLY A 394 -24.56 12.87 -13.42
C GLY A 394 -25.20 12.60 -12.06
N ARG A 395 -24.39 12.23 -11.08
CA ARG A 395 -24.77 12.16 -9.66
C ARG A 395 -23.85 13.03 -8.82
N ASP A 396 -24.42 13.73 -7.85
CA ASP A 396 -23.67 14.64 -6.99
C ASP A 396 -23.07 13.94 -5.77
N HIS A 397 -22.33 14.66 -4.93
CA HIS A 397 -21.65 14.07 -3.76
C HIS A 397 -22.63 13.54 -2.73
N TRP A 398 -22.29 12.41 -2.12
CA TRP A 398 -23.14 11.80 -1.11
C TRP A 398 -22.34 11.18 0.04
N SER A 399 -22.52 11.76 1.22
CA SER A 399 -21.80 11.37 2.43
C SER A 399 -22.45 10.22 3.20
N LYS A 400 -23.70 9.88 2.86
CA LYS A 400 -24.49 8.93 3.66
C LYS A 400 -24.25 7.48 3.32
N LEU A 401 -23.70 7.19 2.16
CA LEU A 401 -23.41 5.84 1.72
C LEU A 401 -22.28 5.87 0.69
N ALA A 402 -21.40 4.88 0.70
CA ALA A 402 -20.33 4.73 -0.28
C ALA A 402 -20.09 3.24 -0.60
N PRO A 403 -19.66 2.91 -1.84
CA PRO A 403 -19.27 1.55 -2.20
C PRO A 403 -18.02 1.10 -1.44
N LEU A 404 -18.04 -0.13 -0.93
CA LEU A 404 -16.87 -0.78 -0.34
C LEU A 404 -16.85 -2.25 -0.76
N LEU A 405 -15.75 -2.65 -1.40
CA LEU A 405 -15.43 -4.04 -1.74
C LEU A 405 -14.15 -4.45 -1.01
N LEU A 406 -14.18 -5.63 -0.40
CA LEU A 406 -13.07 -6.23 0.33
C LEU A 406 -12.80 -7.63 -0.23
N TYR A 407 -11.54 -7.96 -0.48
CA TYR A 407 -11.11 -9.27 -0.95
C TYR A 407 -9.89 -9.75 -0.17
N GLY A 408 -9.85 -11.04 0.19
CA GLY A 408 -8.70 -11.67 0.80
C GLY A 408 -8.42 -11.27 2.26
N GLY A 409 -7.16 -11.36 2.67
CA GLY A 409 -6.68 -11.12 4.04
C GLY A 409 -7.03 -12.23 5.05
N GLY A 410 -7.61 -13.33 4.58
CA GLY A 410 -8.16 -14.41 5.40
C GLY A 410 -9.54 -14.09 5.99
N HIS A 411 -10.23 -13.08 5.45
CA HIS A 411 -11.61 -12.77 5.81
C HIS A 411 -12.59 -13.64 5.02
N ARG A 412 -13.79 -13.84 5.57
CA ARG A 412 -14.86 -14.56 4.90
C ARG A 412 -15.28 -13.85 3.61
N SER A 413 -15.36 -14.62 2.52
CA SER A 413 -15.78 -14.18 1.19
C SER A 413 -17.19 -14.64 0.81
N GLY A 414 -17.67 -14.22 -0.37
CA GLY A 414 -18.92 -14.68 -0.97
C GLY A 414 -20.15 -14.18 -0.26
N GLN A 415 -20.09 -12.95 0.27
CA GLN A 415 -21.16 -12.37 1.07
C GLN A 415 -21.39 -10.89 0.80
N VAL A 416 -22.61 -10.45 1.13
CA VAL A 416 -23.00 -9.04 1.18
C VAL A 416 -23.25 -8.68 2.64
N ILE A 417 -22.51 -7.71 3.15
CA ILE A 417 -22.65 -7.19 4.51
C ILE A 417 -23.53 -5.95 4.49
N GLY A 418 -24.55 -5.98 5.34
CA GLY A 418 -25.50 -4.87 5.48
C GLY A 418 -26.37 -4.66 4.24
N GLN A 419 -27.15 -3.60 4.28
CA GLN A 419 -28.11 -3.24 3.24
C GLN A 419 -28.29 -1.72 3.22
N SER A 420 -28.55 -1.15 2.06
CA SER A 420 -29.05 0.22 1.93
C SER A 420 -30.56 0.22 1.72
N ASP A 421 -31.21 1.35 2.01
CA ASP A 421 -32.63 1.56 1.79
C ASP A 421 -33.05 1.29 0.32
N PRO A 422 -34.36 1.21 -0.01
CA PRO A 422 -34.83 0.91 -1.36
C PRO A 422 -34.33 1.87 -2.45
N THR A 423 -33.85 3.06 -2.07
CA THR A 423 -33.33 4.07 -3.00
C THR A 423 -31.79 4.11 -3.07
N GLY A 424 -31.08 3.38 -2.21
CA GLY A 424 -29.63 3.46 -2.10
C GLY A 424 -29.14 4.80 -1.53
N SER A 425 -29.96 5.53 -0.76
CA SER A 425 -29.51 6.75 -0.07
C SER A 425 -28.74 6.44 1.19
N GLU A 426 -29.27 5.59 2.06
CA GLU A 426 -28.75 5.44 3.42
C GLU A 426 -28.70 3.97 3.80
N PRO A 427 -27.81 3.60 4.73
CA PRO A 427 -27.84 2.30 5.40
C PRO A 427 -29.22 1.98 5.99
N THR A 428 -29.68 0.75 5.78
CA THR A 428 -30.76 0.16 6.59
C THR A 428 -30.12 -0.46 7.83
N GLY A 429 -30.36 0.13 9.00
CA GLY A 429 -29.79 -0.32 10.27
C GLY A 429 -28.47 0.38 10.64
N THR A 430 -27.63 -0.29 11.43
CA THR A 430 -26.38 0.31 11.94
C THR A 430 -25.35 0.44 10.81
N PRO A 431 -24.83 1.66 10.55
CA PRO A 431 -23.85 1.88 9.51
C PRO A 431 -22.44 1.44 9.92
N HIS A 432 -21.64 1.00 8.95
CA HIS A 432 -20.20 0.88 9.12
C HIS A 432 -19.51 2.18 8.67
N HIS A 433 -18.85 2.85 9.59
CA HIS A 433 -18.04 4.05 9.31
C HIS A 433 -16.58 3.76 8.94
N GLN A 434 -15.87 4.80 8.49
CA GLN A 434 -14.43 4.74 8.18
C GLN A 434 -13.58 4.13 9.31
N SER A 435 -13.93 4.40 10.58
CA SER A 435 -13.23 3.80 11.72
C SER A 435 -13.30 2.27 11.76
N HIS A 436 -14.39 1.68 11.25
CA HIS A 436 -14.54 0.23 11.17
C HIS A 436 -13.62 -0.34 10.09
N LEU A 437 -13.57 0.30 8.92
CA LEU A 437 -12.65 -0.09 7.85
C LEU A 437 -11.18 0.01 8.32
N ILE A 438 -10.81 1.13 8.94
CA ILE A 438 -9.45 1.33 9.46
C ILE A 438 -9.13 0.27 10.52
N SER A 439 -10.05 -0.02 11.45
CA SER A 439 -9.84 -1.08 12.43
C SER A 439 -9.65 -2.45 11.79
N THR A 440 -10.50 -2.82 10.83
CA THR A 440 -10.35 -4.06 10.05
C THR A 440 -8.98 -4.16 9.38
N ILE A 441 -8.48 -3.07 8.80
CA ILE A 441 -7.13 -3.01 8.23
C ILE A 441 -6.07 -3.21 9.32
N MET A 442 -6.18 -2.53 10.47
CA MET A 442 -5.22 -2.69 11.57
C MET A 442 -5.19 -4.12 12.12
N HIS A 443 -6.34 -4.79 12.26
CA HIS A 443 -6.42 -6.19 12.67
C HIS A 443 -5.95 -7.18 11.59
N THR A 444 -5.96 -6.77 10.33
CA THR A 444 -5.34 -7.55 9.25
C THR A 444 -3.82 -7.48 9.36
N LEU A 445 -3.26 -6.30 9.63
CA LEU A 445 -1.81 -6.09 9.71
C LEU A 445 -1.21 -6.56 11.05
N PHE A 446 -2.00 -6.52 12.13
CA PHE A 446 -1.52 -6.75 13.48
C PHE A 446 -2.45 -7.65 14.30
N ASP A 447 -1.86 -8.45 15.18
CA ASP A 447 -2.56 -8.95 16.35
C ASP A 447 -2.61 -7.85 17.41
N ILE A 448 -3.72 -7.12 17.50
CA ILE A 448 -3.85 -5.98 18.43
C ILE A 448 -3.72 -6.42 19.91
N GLY A 449 -4.07 -7.67 20.23
CA GLY A 449 -3.96 -8.24 21.58
C GLY A 449 -2.51 -8.47 22.01
N GLN A 450 -1.64 -8.87 21.07
CA GLN A 450 -0.19 -8.96 21.28
C GLN A 450 0.48 -7.59 21.15
N LEU A 451 0.06 -6.77 20.18
CA LEU A 451 0.65 -5.47 19.90
C LEU A 451 0.61 -4.52 21.11
N ARG A 452 -0.47 -4.55 21.90
CA ARG A 452 -0.58 -3.76 23.13
C ARG A 452 0.42 -4.16 24.24
N LEU A 453 1.02 -5.34 24.15
CA LEU A 453 2.04 -5.83 25.09
C LEU A 453 3.45 -5.39 24.67
N VAL A 454 3.63 -5.03 23.39
CA VAL A 454 4.90 -4.52 22.87
C VAL A 454 5.12 -3.11 23.42
N SER A 455 6.27 -2.89 24.06
CA SER A 455 6.65 -1.56 24.53
C SER A 455 6.81 -0.58 23.36
N GLY A 456 6.68 0.73 23.60
CA GLY A 456 7.01 1.75 22.57
C GLY A 456 6.05 1.84 21.36
N ILE A 457 4.98 1.05 21.32
CA ILE A 457 3.93 1.18 20.30
C ILE A 457 3.20 2.53 20.46
N PRO A 458 3.03 3.32 19.39
CA PRO A 458 2.33 4.58 19.47
C PRO A 458 0.86 4.40 19.91
N PRO A 459 0.36 5.22 20.85
CA PRO A 459 -1.04 5.15 21.29
C PRO A 459 -2.06 5.25 20.16
N GLN A 460 -1.74 6.00 19.10
CA GLN A 460 -2.59 6.15 17.93
C GLN A 460 -2.88 4.80 17.24
N VAL A 461 -1.87 3.92 17.13
CA VAL A 461 -2.00 2.60 16.50
C VAL A 461 -2.99 1.74 17.29
N LEU A 462 -2.84 1.73 18.63
CA LEU A 462 -3.74 1.00 19.52
C LEU A 462 -5.15 1.59 19.51
N GLN A 463 -5.29 2.91 19.42
CA GLN A 463 -6.57 3.60 19.33
C GLN A 463 -7.33 3.20 18.06
N LEU A 464 -6.64 3.06 16.93
CA LEU A 464 -7.24 2.60 15.67
C LEU A 464 -7.72 1.15 15.78
N GLY A 465 -6.89 0.25 16.31
CA GLY A 465 -7.24 -1.16 16.51
C GLY A 465 -8.29 -1.42 17.60
N ALA A 466 -8.50 -0.47 18.52
CA ALA A 466 -9.51 -0.58 19.57
C ALA A 466 -10.93 -0.27 19.09
N LYS A 467 -11.10 0.29 17.88
CA LYS A 467 -12.43 0.51 17.29
C LYS A 467 -13.04 -0.82 16.84
N PRO A 468 -14.38 -0.96 16.81
CA PRO A 468 -15.01 -2.15 16.25
C PRO A 468 -14.60 -2.34 14.79
N GLN A 469 -14.33 -3.59 14.39
CA GLN A 469 -14.12 -3.96 12.98
C GLN A 469 -15.47 -3.94 12.23
N ILE A 470 -15.44 -4.03 10.89
CA ILE A 470 -16.64 -4.32 10.12
C ILE A 470 -17.21 -5.67 10.56
N SER A 471 -18.45 -5.67 11.04
CA SER A 471 -19.12 -6.88 11.52
C SER A 471 -19.48 -7.81 10.36
N GLY A 472 -19.28 -9.12 10.54
CA GLY A 472 -19.55 -10.15 9.52
C GLY A 472 -18.38 -10.58 8.63
N LEU A 473 -17.20 -9.95 8.77
CA LEU A 473 -16.00 -10.35 8.01
C LEU A 473 -15.25 -11.58 8.55
N LEU A 474 -15.44 -11.91 9.82
CA LEU A 474 -14.76 -13.01 10.53
C LEU A 474 -15.57 -14.30 10.52
#